data_AF-A0A7J9MRY4-F1
#
_entry.id   AF-A0A7J9MRY4-F1
#
_cell.length_a   1.000
_cell.length_b   1.000
_cell.length_c   1.000
_cell.angle_alpha   90.00
_cell.angle_beta   90.00
_cell.angle_gamma   90.00
#
_symmetry.space_group_name_H-M   'P 1'
#
loop_
_entity.id
_entity.type
_entity.pdbx_description
1 polymer ?
#
loop_
_entity_poly.entity_id
_entity_poly.type
_entity_poly.pdbx_seq_one_letter_code
_entity_poly.pdbx_strand_id
1 'polypeptide(L)'
;MIIDSYGLGEKWESEMVNYKTLVRFMKYIAPPPGEYERGLFAHTDKSVSTIICDDQISGLEIEVDDQWINNGRLKAVNHRVIMGGDKDRYSIAAFAIPIEGTIIKTPKELMDEQHPQLYKDFDFMGFFLYAFSDPAKHIDSGEQLHAFASLSPQISN
;
A
#
# COMPACT_ATOMS: atom_id res chain seq x y z
N MET A 1 -16.78 5.38 9.24
CA MET A 1 -15.63 5.55 8.32
C MET A 1 -14.39 4.95 8.97
N ILE A 2 -13.34 4.59 8.22
CA ILE A 2 -12.06 4.07 8.78
C ILE A 2 -11.53 5.01 9.88
N ILE A 3 -11.63 6.32 9.67
CA ILE A 3 -11.19 7.33 10.63
C ILE A 3 -11.92 7.22 11.99
N ASP A 4 -13.21 6.88 11.98
CA ASP A 4 -14.00 6.76 13.22
C ASP A 4 -13.53 5.58 14.07
N SER A 5 -13.04 4.49 13.44
CA SER A 5 -12.50 3.35 14.19
C SER A 5 -11.22 3.67 14.95
N TYR A 6 -10.56 4.79 14.62
CA TYR A 6 -9.40 5.31 15.34
C TYR A 6 -9.75 6.34 16.42
N GLY A 7 -11.04 6.64 16.64
CA GLY A 7 -11.47 7.55 17.71
C GLY A 7 -11.08 9.02 17.49
N LEU A 8 -10.80 9.42 16.24
CA LEU A 8 -10.33 10.76 15.91
C LEU A 8 -11.44 11.84 15.98
N GLY A 9 -12.72 11.46 16.04
CA GLY A 9 -13.84 12.41 16.15
C GLY A 9 -13.89 13.36 14.96
N GLU A 10 -13.93 14.68 15.20
CA GLU A 10 -13.86 15.72 14.16
C GLU A 10 -12.42 16.18 13.84
N LYS A 11 -11.41 15.72 14.61
CA LYS A 11 -10.02 16.19 14.49
C LYS A 11 -9.31 15.73 13.21
N TRP A 12 -9.87 14.77 12.48
CA TRP A 12 -9.30 14.31 11.22
C TRP A 12 -9.39 15.36 10.11
N GLU A 13 -10.33 16.32 10.20
CA GLU A 13 -10.49 17.37 9.20
C GLU A 13 -9.24 18.26 9.11
N SER A 14 -8.58 18.53 10.23
CA SER A 14 -7.30 19.26 10.25
C SER A 14 -6.11 18.44 9.75
N GLU A 15 -6.26 17.12 9.65
CA GLU A 15 -5.25 16.19 9.13
C GLU A 15 -5.53 15.82 7.66
N MET A 16 -6.55 16.43 7.04
CA MET A 16 -6.84 16.21 5.62
C MET A 16 -5.70 16.71 4.75
N VAL A 17 -5.18 15.80 3.94
CA VAL A 17 -4.19 16.08 2.92
C VAL A 17 -4.89 16.21 1.56
N ASN A 18 -4.34 17.05 0.68
CA ASN A 18 -4.79 17.09 -0.72
C ASN A 18 -4.21 15.90 -1.49
N TYR A 19 -5.06 15.22 -2.25
CA TYR A 19 -4.68 14.06 -3.05
C TYR A 19 -4.92 14.30 -4.54
N LYS A 20 -4.11 13.66 -5.38
CA LYS A 20 -4.38 13.44 -6.79
C LYS A 20 -4.79 11.98 -6.98
N THR A 21 -5.69 11.75 -7.91
CA THR A 21 -6.03 10.39 -8.34
C THR A 21 -5.19 10.01 -9.55
N LEU A 22 -4.39 8.96 -9.43
CA LEU A 22 -3.79 8.29 -10.57
C LEU A 22 -4.70 7.13 -10.99
N VAL A 23 -5.08 7.06 -12.27
CA VAL A 23 -5.87 5.94 -12.80
C VAL A 23 -4.98 5.09 -13.70
N ARG A 24 -4.95 3.78 -13.44
CA ARG A 24 -4.21 2.81 -14.25
C ARG A 24 -5.16 1.78 -14.85
N PHE A 25 -5.14 1.67 -16.17
CA PHE A 25 -5.77 0.59 -16.92
C PHE A 25 -4.75 -0.54 -17.09
N MET A 26 -5.14 -1.76 -16.77
CA MET A 26 -4.28 -2.93 -16.78
C MET A 26 -4.93 -4.05 -17.59
N LYS A 27 -4.12 -4.70 -18.42
CA LYS A 27 -4.48 -5.90 -19.16
C LYS A 27 -3.47 -6.99 -18.78
N TYR A 28 -3.97 -8.17 -18.45
CA TYR A 28 -3.19 -9.36 -18.17
C TYR A 28 -3.56 -10.45 -19.17
N ILE A 29 -2.55 -11.08 -19.77
CA ILE A 29 -2.73 -12.04 -20.86
C ILE A 29 -2.97 -13.43 -20.27
N ALA A 30 -3.90 -14.18 -20.85
CA ALA A 30 -4.10 -15.58 -20.51
C ALA A 30 -2.85 -16.41 -20.85
N PRO A 31 -2.39 -17.30 -19.94
CA PRO A 31 -1.28 -18.20 -20.25
C PRO A 31 -1.71 -19.30 -21.22
N PRO A 32 -0.77 -20.13 -21.73
CA PRO A 32 -1.10 -21.35 -22.44
C PRO A 32 -2.01 -22.29 -21.62
N PRO A 33 -2.82 -23.14 -22.29
CA PRO A 33 -3.77 -24.03 -21.58
C PRO A 33 -3.09 -24.92 -20.54
N GLY A 34 -3.57 -24.84 -19.29
CA GLY A 34 -3.06 -25.63 -18.17
C GLY A 34 -1.84 -25.01 -17.46
N GLU A 35 -1.36 -23.86 -17.93
CA GLU A 35 -0.27 -23.12 -17.31
C GLU A 35 -0.80 -21.96 -16.44
N TYR A 36 0.10 -21.41 -15.63
CA TYR A 36 -0.12 -20.21 -14.84
C TYR A 36 1.01 -19.24 -15.10
N GLU A 37 0.68 -17.98 -15.33
CA GLU A 37 1.66 -16.91 -15.51
C GLU A 37 1.52 -15.81 -14.48
N ARG A 38 2.63 -15.14 -14.18
CA ARG A 38 2.64 -14.02 -13.24
C ARG A 38 2.33 -12.73 -14.00
N GLY A 39 1.12 -12.22 -13.84
CA GLY A 39 0.68 -10.94 -14.41
C GLY A 39 1.24 -9.73 -13.65
N LEU A 40 1.44 -9.83 -12.34
CA LEU A 40 2.02 -8.78 -11.51
C LEU A 40 2.80 -9.39 -10.35
N PHE A 41 3.99 -8.87 -10.06
CA PHE A 41 4.79 -9.30 -8.90
C PHE A 41 4.11 -8.94 -7.58
N ALA A 42 4.42 -9.71 -6.53
CA ALA A 42 3.97 -9.39 -5.19
C ALA A 42 4.55 -8.04 -4.74
N HIS A 43 3.68 -7.14 -4.27
CA HIS A 43 4.07 -5.82 -3.81
C HIS A 43 2.98 -5.23 -2.89
N THR A 44 3.32 -4.17 -2.17
CA THR A 44 2.36 -3.30 -1.51
C THR A 44 2.19 -2.01 -2.29
N ASP A 45 0.97 -1.47 -2.29
CA ASP A 45 0.75 -0.14 -2.85
C ASP A 45 1.44 0.93 -2.00
N LYS A 46 1.98 1.95 -2.66
CA LYS A 46 2.59 3.12 -2.01
C LYS A 46 1.62 4.29 -1.90
N SER A 47 0.44 4.17 -2.49
CA SER A 47 -0.67 5.12 -2.35
C SER A 47 -1.28 5.04 -0.95
N VAL A 48 -2.05 6.05 -0.56
CA VAL A 48 -2.79 6.01 0.71
C VAL A 48 -3.94 5.01 0.65
N SER A 49 -4.57 4.88 -0.52
CA SER A 49 -5.61 3.90 -0.78
C SER A 49 -5.70 3.58 -2.26
N THR A 50 -6.24 2.42 -2.58
CA THR A 50 -6.51 1.97 -3.95
C THR A 50 -7.91 1.39 -4.05
N ILE A 51 -8.65 1.81 -5.08
CA ILE A 51 -9.92 1.19 -5.46
C ILE A 51 -9.70 0.47 -6.78
N ILE A 52 -10.07 -0.81 -6.83
CA ILE A 52 -9.93 -1.65 -8.03
C ILE A 52 -11.32 -2.05 -8.52
N CYS A 53 -11.53 -1.92 -9.82
CA CYS A 53 -12.67 -2.46 -10.55
C CYS A 53 -12.13 -3.40 -11.63
N ASP A 54 -12.65 -4.63 -11.71
CA ASP A 54 -12.22 -5.61 -12.70
C ASP A 54 -13.40 -6.22 -13.47
N ASP A 55 -13.05 -6.99 -14.49
CA ASP A 55 -13.98 -7.72 -15.36
C ASP A 55 -14.46 -9.07 -14.78
N GLN A 56 -14.26 -9.29 -13.48
CA GLN A 56 -14.60 -10.52 -12.75
C GLN A 56 -13.83 -11.77 -13.21
N ILE A 57 -12.75 -11.62 -13.99
CA ILE A 57 -11.80 -12.69 -14.23
C ILE A 57 -10.85 -12.79 -13.02
N SER A 58 -10.81 -13.99 -12.42
CA SER A 58 -9.93 -14.27 -11.27
C SER A 58 -8.46 -14.02 -11.62
N GLY A 59 -7.70 -13.59 -10.61
CA GLY A 59 -6.24 -13.52 -10.72
C GLY A 59 -5.58 -12.62 -9.69
N LEU A 60 -6.32 -11.68 -9.09
CA LEU A 60 -5.84 -10.92 -7.93
C LEU A 60 -5.75 -11.84 -6.71
N GLU A 61 -4.56 -11.91 -6.12
CA GLU A 61 -4.31 -12.60 -4.86
C GLU A 61 -3.79 -11.59 -3.83
N ILE A 62 -4.31 -11.67 -2.61
CA ILE A 62 -3.94 -10.79 -1.49
C ILE A 62 -3.34 -11.69 -0.40
N GLU A 63 -2.15 -11.34 0.07
CA GLU A 63 -1.54 -11.97 1.22
C GLU A 63 -2.26 -11.48 2.48
N VAL A 64 -2.93 -12.41 3.15
CA VAL A 64 -3.61 -12.18 4.41
C VAL A 64 -2.82 -12.93 5.47
N ASP A 65 -2.22 -12.20 6.41
CA ASP A 65 -1.71 -12.83 7.63
C ASP A 65 -2.89 -13.31 8.47
N ASP A 66 -2.80 -14.50 9.08
CA ASP A 66 -3.83 -15.09 9.97
C ASP A 66 -4.15 -14.24 11.22
N GLN A 67 -3.50 -13.08 11.37
CA GLN A 67 -3.86 -12.07 12.34
C GLN A 67 -4.80 -11.07 11.68
N TRP A 68 -6.10 -11.26 11.92
CA TRP A 68 -7.05 -10.14 12.02
C TRP A 68 -6.32 -8.96 12.62
N ILE A 69 -6.32 -7.81 11.95
CA ILE A 69 -5.72 -6.53 12.37
C ILE A 69 -5.75 -6.40 13.91
N ASN A 70 -4.73 -6.93 14.59
CA ASN A 70 -4.89 -7.30 16.02
C ASN A 70 -4.58 -6.12 16.94
N ASN A 71 -4.52 -4.92 16.36
CA ASN A 71 -4.29 -3.69 17.07
C ASN A 71 -5.01 -2.49 16.41
N GLY A 72 -6.07 -2.74 15.62
CA GLY A 72 -6.88 -1.69 14.98
C GLY A 72 -6.13 -0.83 13.95
N ARG A 73 -4.97 -1.27 13.45
CA ARG A 73 -4.13 -0.49 12.53
C ARG A 73 -4.13 -1.05 11.10
N LEU A 74 -4.43 -0.19 10.13
CA LEU A 74 -4.31 -0.49 8.71
C LEU A 74 -2.89 -0.92 8.37
N LYS A 75 -2.77 -2.07 7.72
CA LYS A 75 -1.51 -2.58 7.15
C LYS A 75 -1.64 -2.59 5.63
N ALA A 76 -0.62 -2.08 4.94
CA ALA A 76 -0.49 -2.28 3.51
C ALA A 76 -0.15 -3.76 3.25
N VAL A 77 -1.05 -4.48 2.59
CA VAL A 77 -0.91 -5.92 2.34
C VAL A 77 -0.24 -6.17 1.00
N ASN A 78 0.59 -7.21 0.96
CA ASN A 78 1.13 -7.67 -0.32
C ASN A 78 -0.01 -8.22 -1.17
N HIS A 79 0.05 -7.93 -2.45
CA HIS A 79 -0.86 -8.47 -3.42
C HIS A 79 -0.13 -8.71 -4.73
N ARG A 80 -0.64 -9.65 -5.52
CA ARG A 80 -0.07 -10.04 -6.82
C ARG A 80 -1.18 -10.39 -7.80
N VAL A 81 -0.81 -10.57 -9.07
CA VAL A 81 -1.72 -11.11 -10.08
C VAL A 81 -1.11 -12.38 -10.67
N ILE A 82 -1.85 -13.48 -10.55
CA ILE A 82 -1.57 -14.76 -11.20
C ILE A 82 -2.66 -15.03 -12.23
N MET A 83 -2.25 -15.20 -13.47
CA MET A 83 -3.14 -15.52 -14.59
C MET A 83 -3.22 -17.02 -14.79
N GLY A 84 -4.44 -17.51 -14.97
CA GLY A 84 -4.77 -18.87 -15.35
C GLY A 84 -6.04 -18.88 -16.21
N GLY A 85 -6.38 -20.03 -16.80
CA GLY A 85 -7.54 -20.15 -17.68
C GLY A 85 -7.26 -19.62 -19.10
N ASP A 86 -8.32 -19.35 -19.85
CA ASP A 86 -8.28 -19.06 -21.29
C ASP A 86 -8.73 -17.63 -21.66
N LYS A 87 -8.88 -16.75 -20.67
CA LYS A 87 -9.35 -15.37 -20.85
C LYS A 87 -8.37 -14.35 -20.30
N ASP A 88 -8.10 -13.32 -21.11
CA ASP A 88 -7.41 -12.12 -20.65
C ASP A 88 -8.22 -11.45 -19.53
N ARG A 89 -7.52 -10.87 -18.55
CA ARG A 89 -8.12 -10.09 -17.45
C ARG A 89 -7.87 -8.61 -17.65
N TYR A 90 -8.88 -7.80 -17.38
CA TYR A 90 -8.81 -6.35 -17.41
C TYR A 90 -9.17 -5.76 -16.04
N SER A 91 -8.41 -4.75 -15.61
CA SER A 91 -8.77 -4.01 -14.40
C SER A 91 -8.41 -2.53 -14.49
N ILE A 92 -9.14 -1.72 -13.74
CA ILE A 92 -8.90 -0.30 -13.55
C ILE A 92 -8.61 -0.09 -12.07
N ALA A 93 -7.47 0.52 -11.75
CA ALA A 93 -7.13 0.91 -10.39
C ALA A 93 -7.08 2.44 -10.29
N ALA A 94 -7.73 2.99 -9.26
CA ALA A 94 -7.66 4.39 -8.89
C ALA A 94 -6.87 4.52 -7.57
N PHE A 95 -5.72 5.18 -7.65
CA PHE A 95 -4.79 5.36 -6.52
C PHE A 95 -4.92 6.77 -5.96
N ALA A 96 -5.14 6.89 -4.65
CA ALA A 96 -5.08 8.18 -3.94
C ALA A 96 -3.63 8.49 -3.56
N ILE A 97 -3.05 9.50 -4.22
CA ILE A 97 -1.64 9.88 -4.08
C ILE A 97 -1.56 11.29 -3.46
N PRO A 98 -0.88 11.47 -2.31
CA PRO A 98 -0.61 12.80 -1.77
C PRO A 98 0.03 13.72 -2.81
N ILE A 99 -0.35 15.00 -2.82
CA ILE A 99 0.26 15.98 -3.73
C ILE A 99 1.74 16.19 -3.37
N GLU A 100 2.54 16.61 -4.35
CA GLU A 100 3.95 16.93 -4.15
C GLU A 100 4.15 17.98 -3.04
N GLY A 101 5.19 17.79 -2.22
CA GLY A 101 5.48 18.61 -1.04
C GLY A 101 4.64 18.26 0.20
N THR A 102 3.76 17.24 0.13
CA THR A 102 3.05 16.75 1.31
C THR A 102 4.02 16.05 2.25
N ILE A 103 4.11 16.56 3.48
CA ILE A 103 4.78 15.88 4.59
C ILE A 103 3.81 14.93 5.28
N ILE A 104 4.12 13.64 5.25
CA ILE A 104 3.41 12.59 5.97
C ILE A 104 3.88 12.59 7.43
N LYS A 105 2.91 12.56 8.33
CA LYS A 105 3.12 12.60 9.78
C LYS A 105 2.24 11.57 10.46
N THR A 106 2.67 11.11 11.62
CA THR A 106 1.78 10.33 12.49
C THR A 106 0.89 11.31 13.26
N PRO A 107 -0.45 11.23 13.16
CA PRO A 107 -1.33 12.09 13.96
C PRO A 107 -1.05 11.91 15.46
N LYS A 108 -0.97 13.02 16.20
CA LYS A 108 -0.59 12.99 17.63
C LYS A 108 -1.59 12.24 18.48
N GLU A 109 -2.84 12.26 18.08
CA GLU A 109 -3.95 11.54 18.68
C GLU A 109 -3.79 10.01 18.62
N LEU A 110 -2.95 9.50 17.71
CA LEU A 110 -2.68 8.07 17.56
C LEU A 110 -1.36 7.63 18.22
N MET A 111 -0.72 8.54 18.96
CA MET A 111 0.54 8.33 19.65
C MET A 111 0.34 8.38 21.16
N ASP A 112 0.83 7.35 21.86
CA ASP A 112 0.83 7.25 23.32
C ASP A 112 2.01 6.37 23.78
N GLU A 113 2.09 6.07 25.08
CA GLU A 113 3.17 5.22 25.64
C GLU A 113 3.15 3.78 25.11
N GLN A 114 1.97 3.25 24.78
CA GLN A 114 1.80 1.91 24.20
C GLN A 114 2.02 1.92 22.68
N HIS A 115 1.85 3.07 22.05
CA HIS A 115 1.93 3.29 20.62
C HIS A 115 2.84 4.48 20.28
N PRO A 116 4.16 4.34 20.46
CA PRO A 116 5.07 5.43 20.16
C PRO A 116 5.15 5.70 18.65
N GLN A 117 5.69 6.87 18.31
CA GLN A 117 6.02 7.20 16.93
C GLN A 117 7.02 6.18 16.36
N LEU A 118 6.68 5.54 15.25
CA LEU A 118 7.54 4.53 14.60
C LEU A 118 8.37 5.11 13.45
N TYR A 119 7.85 6.13 12.79
CA TYR A 119 8.43 6.73 11.61
C TYR A 119 8.65 8.23 11.81
N LYS A 120 9.77 8.75 11.32
CA LYS A 120 10.01 10.19 11.23
C LYS A 120 9.00 10.84 10.28
N ASP A 121 8.75 12.14 10.43
CA ASP A 121 8.01 12.90 9.43
C ASP A 121 8.78 12.88 8.10
N PHE A 122 8.10 12.66 6.97
CA PHE A 122 8.77 12.53 5.67
C PHE A 122 7.96 13.10 4.50
N ASP A 123 8.65 13.56 3.46
CA ASP A 123 8.01 13.95 2.20
C ASP A 123 7.53 12.70 1.43
N PHE A 124 6.24 12.68 1.08
CA PHE A 124 5.63 11.54 0.40
C PHE A 124 6.33 11.21 -0.93
N MET A 125 6.68 12.23 -1.73
CA MET A 125 7.34 12.00 -3.02
C MET A 125 8.77 11.51 -2.84
N GLY A 126 9.46 11.93 -1.78
CA GLY A 126 10.74 11.37 -1.36
C GLY A 126 10.64 9.86 -1.09
N PHE A 127 9.62 9.42 -0.35
CA PHE A 127 9.36 8.00 -0.13
C PHE A 127 9.01 7.27 -1.43
N PHE A 128 8.10 7.84 -2.23
CA PHE A 128 7.64 7.25 -3.48
C PHE A 128 8.82 7.00 -4.44
N LEU A 129 9.69 8.00 -4.63
CA LEU A 129 10.89 7.86 -5.48
C LEU A 129 11.89 6.86 -4.91
N TYR A 130 12.08 6.85 -3.58
CA TYR A 130 12.92 5.84 -2.93
C TYR A 130 12.40 4.42 -3.19
N ALA A 131 11.10 4.17 -3.04
CA ALA A 131 10.50 2.84 -3.20
C ALA A 131 10.71 2.22 -4.60
N PHE A 132 10.88 3.07 -5.64
CA PHE A 132 11.17 2.64 -7.02
C PHE A 132 12.64 2.83 -7.42
N SER A 133 13.53 3.15 -6.49
CA SER A 133 14.95 3.33 -6.74
C SER A 133 15.73 2.00 -6.73
N ASP A 134 16.92 2.00 -7.34
CA ASP A 134 17.82 0.84 -7.34
C ASP A 134 18.16 0.29 -5.93
N PRO A 135 18.41 1.12 -4.90
CA PRO A 135 18.60 0.63 -3.54
C PRO A 135 17.40 -0.12 -2.96
N ALA A 136 16.17 0.31 -3.26
CA ALA A 136 14.97 -0.25 -2.66
C ALA A 136 14.43 -1.50 -3.37
N LYS A 137 14.89 -1.79 -4.60
CA LYS A 137 14.40 -2.94 -5.40
C LYS A 137 14.71 -4.30 -4.76
N HIS A 138 15.68 -4.35 -3.85
CA HIS A 138 16.08 -5.55 -3.12
C HIS A 138 15.42 -5.68 -1.75
N ILE A 139 14.64 -4.68 -1.34
CA ILE A 139 13.91 -4.66 -0.09
C ILE A 139 12.49 -5.16 -0.37
N ASP A 140 11.95 -5.99 0.52
CA ASP A 140 10.54 -6.38 0.45
C ASP A 140 9.64 -5.14 0.38
N SER A 141 8.62 -5.19 -0.48
CA SER A 141 7.78 -4.02 -0.76
C SER A 141 7.05 -3.50 0.48
N GLY A 142 6.69 -4.38 1.42
CA GLY A 142 6.09 -4.03 2.71
C GLY A 142 7.07 -3.35 3.66
N GLU A 143 8.37 -3.64 3.54
CA GLU A 143 9.43 -3.13 4.41
C GLU A 143 10.05 -1.81 3.92
N GLN A 144 9.76 -1.38 2.70
CA GLN A 144 10.34 -0.16 2.12
C GLN A 144 10.04 1.11 2.93
N LEU A 145 8.85 1.24 3.52
CA LEU A 145 8.52 2.39 4.38
C LEU A 145 9.38 2.38 5.65
N HIS A 146 9.55 1.21 6.24
CA HIS A 146 10.40 1.04 7.41
C HIS A 146 11.85 1.39 7.09
N ALA A 147 12.40 0.85 6.00
CA ALA A 147 13.76 1.18 5.56
C ALA A 147 13.96 2.69 5.28
N PHE A 148 12.93 3.39 4.80
CA PHE A 148 13.01 4.81 4.46
C PHE A 148 12.91 5.74 5.69
N ALA A 149 11.97 5.44 6.60
CA ALA A 149 11.50 6.40 7.59
C ALA A 149 11.55 5.91 9.05
N SER A 150 11.98 4.69 9.34
CA SER A 150 12.00 4.20 10.74
C SER A 150 12.85 5.08 11.65
N LEU A 151 12.40 5.24 12.89
CA LEU A 151 13.15 5.91 13.96
C LEU A 151 14.11 4.97 14.71
N SER A 152 13.92 3.66 14.58
CA SER A 152 14.80 2.63 15.15
C SER A 152 15.64 1.96 14.07
N PRO A 153 16.89 1.53 14.37
CA PRO A 153 17.68 0.70 13.46
C PRO A 153 16.94 -0.62 13.18
N GLN A 154 17.13 -1.19 11.99
CA GLN A 154 16.61 -2.53 11.68
C GLN A 154 17.08 -3.53 12.73
N ILE A 155 16.14 -4.14 13.46
CA ILE A 155 16.44 -5.37 14.19
C ILE A 155 16.50 -6.45 13.11
N SER A 156 17.72 -6.75 12.65
CA SER A 156 17.97 -7.93 11.84
C SER A 156 17.64 -9.15 12.70
N ASN A 157 16.65 -9.94 12.28
CA ASN A 157 16.49 -11.32 12.76
C ASN A 157 17.54 -12.22 12.10
#